data_AF-A0A920DMI7-F1
#
_entry.id   AF-A0A920DMI7-F1
#
_cell.length_a   1.000
_cell.length_b   1.000
_cell.length_c   1.000
_cell.angle_alpha   90.00
_cell.angle_beta   90.00
_cell.angle_gamma   90.00
#
_symmetry.space_group_name_H-M   'P 1'
#
loop_
_entity.id
_entity.type
_entity.pdbx_description
1 polymer ?
#
loop_
_entity_poly.entity_id
_entity_poly.type
_entity_poly.pdbx_seq_one_letter_code
_entity_poly.pdbx_strand_id
1 'polypeptide(L)'
;MRYLLIVFLLTSCSADFDYPNPKKERSNYNLHGTTVIDPYKYMEDFESPYVVEWSDQQNALVESYLAGSEIENIQKILTEAYSSEYYSLAYFNPESEYYFYNSGAEEHHLYMKKGEEDKVILDPNNWSDDQTLNLDKVSISPNKKYLAYSVTDGGVDWRTIKILNLETNEKLDLEITEVKFSDIAWKDDSSGFYYNKYPKPLPENRLSQQSYDAAIYFADIRTGEEKLFYGQINPEQNYTVSFIGEDKKILIKVITGSEEENFYLFGDSLETLEPITPINQASFNYVHADDDGLFFITNLEADNYRLVKILFADFQMVEVVSEDNFALKGVSFVNDYLIADYIDHADMKSAIVFFNHSGEQLDVTLPESLRALLVGSKVLAMTQ
;
A
#
# COMPACT_ATOMS: atom_id res chain seq x y z
N MET A 1 30.31 62.55 -32.80
CA MET A 1 28.94 62.10 -33.16
C MET A 1 28.89 60.59 -32.95
N ARG A 2 27.87 60.10 -32.22
CA ARG A 2 27.53 58.68 -31.96
C ARG A 2 28.35 57.93 -30.88
N TYR A 3 27.89 58.05 -29.64
CA TYR A 3 27.86 56.90 -28.72
C TYR A 3 26.50 56.21 -28.94
N LEU A 4 26.53 54.95 -29.38
CA LEU A 4 25.36 54.10 -29.52
C LEU A 4 25.22 53.30 -28.23
N LEU A 5 24.35 53.74 -27.33
CA LEU A 5 23.98 52.99 -26.12
C LEU A 5 22.90 51.98 -26.53
N ILE A 6 23.23 50.70 -26.61
CA ILE A 6 22.26 49.61 -26.73
C ILE A 6 21.87 49.23 -25.30
N VAL A 7 20.68 49.66 -24.88
CA VAL A 7 20.04 49.15 -23.66
C VAL A 7 19.35 47.84 -24.04
N PHE A 8 19.97 46.72 -23.67
CA PHE A 8 19.31 45.43 -23.63
C PHE A 8 18.29 45.46 -22.48
N LEU A 9 17.02 45.69 -22.80
CA LEU A 9 15.90 45.40 -21.91
C LEU A 9 15.80 43.87 -21.79
N LEU A 10 16.43 43.32 -20.77
CA LEU A 10 16.06 42.01 -20.23
C LEU A 10 14.69 42.17 -19.58
N THR A 11 13.62 42.13 -20.38
CA THR A 11 12.29 41.84 -19.88
C THR A 11 12.30 40.37 -19.48
N SER A 12 12.67 40.11 -18.22
CA SER A 12 12.26 38.88 -17.55
C SER A 12 10.74 38.83 -17.64
N CYS A 13 10.18 37.89 -18.40
CA CYS A 13 8.77 37.51 -18.24
C CYS A 13 8.63 36.87 -16.86
N SER A 14 8.60 37.67 -15.80
CA SER A 14 7.97 37.26 -14.57
C SER A 14 6.49 37.56 -14.75
N ALA A 15 5.68 36.52 -14.96
CA ALA A 15 4.24 36.68 -14.89
C ALA A 15 3.91 37.21 -13.48
N ASP A 16 3.37 38.42 -13.42
CA ASP A 16 2.96 39.06 -12.18
C ASP A 16 1.55 38.56 -11.86
N PHE A 17 1.47 37.50 -11.05
CA PHE A 17 0.20 36.93 -10.62
C PHE A 17 -0.32 37.68 -9.40
N ASP A 18 -1.61 38.01 -9.41
CA ASP A 18 -2.29 38.54 -8.23
C ASP A 18 -2.64 37.38 -7.28
N TYR A 19 -1.67 36.99 -6.46
CA TYR A 19 -1.82 35.87 -5.54
C TYR A 19 -2.87 36.15 -4.45
N PRO A 20 -3.78 35.21 -4.16
CA PRO A 20 -4.69 35.33 -3.03
C PRO A 20 -3.92 35.49 -1.72
N ASN A 21 -3.99 36.69 -1.13
CA ASN A 21 -3.17 37.04 0.03
C ASN A 21 -3.81 36.55 1.33
N PRO A 22 -3.20 35.58 2.03
CA PRO A 22 -3.73 35.09 3.30
C PRO A 22 -3.56 36.13 4.41
N LYS A 23 -4.50 36.17 5.34
CA LYS A 23 -4.37 36.94 6.57
C LYS A 23 -3.19 36.41 7.37
N LYS A 24 -2.49 37.31 8.06
CA LYS A 24 -1.45 36.94 9.03
C LYS A 24 -2.01 37.16 10.42
N GLU A 25 -2.05 36.11 11.22
CA GLU A 25 -2.43 36.20 12.62
C GLU A 25 -1.20 36.21 13.53
N ARG A 26 -1.39 36.64 14.78
CA ARG A 26 -0.34 36.56 15.80
C ARG A 26 -0.47 35.25 16.56
N SER A 27 -0.18 34.15 15.90
CA SER A 27 -0.03 32.84 16.53
C SER A 27 1.44 32.53 16.79
N ASN A 28 1.70 31.92 17.94
CA ASN A 28 3.00 31.38 18.30
C ASN A 28 2.80 30.12 19.13
N TYR A 29 3.84 29.30 19.18
CA TYR A 29 3.92 28.17 20.10
C TYR A 29 5.30 28.13 20.75
N ASN A 30 5.38 27.53 21.94
CA ASN A 30 6.65 27.35 22.64
C ASN A 30 7.15 25.93 22.40
N LEU A 31 8.33 25.81 21.80
CA LEU A 31 9.02 24.55 21.59
C LEU A 31 10.31 24.56 22.41
N HIS A 32 10.35 23.78 23.49
CA HIS A 32 11.50 23.65 24.40
C HIS A 32 12.08 25.00 24.88
N GLY A 33 11.21 25.95 25.23
CA GLY A 33 11.61 27.29 25.69
C GLY A 33 11.79 28.33 24.58
N THR A 34 11.74 27.92 23.31
CA THR A 34 11.82 28.81 22.14
C THR A 34 10.43 29.16 21.64
N THR A 35 10.09 30.45 21.55
CA THR A 35 8.85 30.89 20.90
C THR A 35 9.02 30.87 19.38
N VAL A 36 8.23 30.04 18.71
CA VAL A 36 8.13 29.97 17.25
C VAL A 36 6.89 30.74 16.81
N ILE A 37 7.06 31.68 15.89
CA ILE A 37 5.95 32.45 15.32
C ILE A 37 5.46 31.71 14.08
N ASP A 38 4.16 31.41 14.05
CA ASP A 38 3.51 30.81 12.90
C ASP A 38 2.24 31.62 12.61
N PRO A 39 2.28 32.60 11.69
CA PRO A 39 1.16 33.48 11.42
C PRO A 39 0.00 32.82 10.67
N TYR A 40 0.15 31.56 10.26
CA TYR A 40 -0.81 30.82 9.46
C TYR A 40 -1.36 29.59 10.15
N LYS A 41 -1.09 29.41 11.45
CA LYS A 41 -1.58 28.28 12.24
C LYS A 41 -3.10 28.04 12.10
N TYR A 42 -3.89 29.10 11.96
CA TYR A 42 -5.34 28.99 11.77
C TYR A 42 -5.71 28.22 10.48
N MET A 43 -4.80 28.14 9.50
CA MET A 43 -5.00 27.40 8.25
C MET A 43 -4.99 25.89 8.44
N GLU A 44 -4.51 25.38 9.59
CA GLU A 44 -4.62 23.95 9.95
C GLU A 44 -6.10 23.52 10.12
N ASP A 45 -7.00 24.46 10.40
CA ASP A 45 -8.45 24.26 10.36
C ASP A 45 -8.95 24.43 8.91
N PHE A 46 -8.68 23.40 8.10
CA PHE A 46 -9.02 23.36 6.68
C PHE A 46 -10.53 23.35 6.38
N GLU A 47 -11.37 23.08 7.39
CA GLU A 47 -12.84 23.17 7.27
C GLU A 47 -13.37 24.58 7.55
N SER A 48 -12.54 25.48 8.09
CA SER A 48 -12.99 26.83 8.39
C SER A 48 -13.42 27.58 7.12
N PRO A 49 -14.53 28.35 7.16
CA PRO A 49 -15.03 29.06 5.97
C PRO A 49 -13.99 29.95 5.31
N TYR A 50 -13.08 30.54 6.09
CA TYR A 50 -12.03 31.39 5.57
C TYR A 50 -10.96 30.59 4.79
N VAL A 51 -10.56 29.40 5.28
CA VAL A 51 -9.56 28.58 4.60
C VAL A 51 -10.13 27.97 3.32
N VAL A 52 -11.40 27.54 3.35
CA VAL A 52 -12.11 27.09 2.15
C VAL A 52 -12.17 28.21 1.10
N GLU A 53 -12.62 29.41 1.47
CA GLU A 53 -12.69 30.55 0.54
C GLU A 53 -11.30 30.92 -0.02
N TRP A 54 -10.26 30.90 0.82
CA TRP A 54 -8.90 31.16 0.37
C TRP A 54 -8.39 30.05 -0.58
N SER A 55 -8.71 28.79 -0.31
CA SER A 55 -8.37 27.64 -1.17
C SER A 55 -9.05 27.76 -2.54
N ASP A 56 -10.32 28.15 -2.58
CA ASP A 56 -11.06 28.40 -3.83
C ASP A 56 -10.41 29.50 -4.66
N GLN A 57 -9.92 30.57 -4.02
CA GLN A 57 -9.19 31.64 -4.70
C GLN A 57 -7.85 31.14 -5.27
N GLN A 58 -7.15 30.25 -4.56
CA GLN A 58 -5.92 29.63 -5.07
C GLN A 58 -6.22 28.75 -6.29
N ASN A 59 -7.26 27.92 -6.21
CA ASN A 59 -7.71 27.07 -7.32
C ASN A 59 -8.08 27.90 -8.55
N ALA A 60 -8.85 28.99 -8.38
CA ALA A 60 -9.23 29.87 -9.49
C ALA A 60 -8.02 30.51 -10.19
N LEU A 61 -6.99 30.90 -9.42
CA LEU A 61 -5.75 31.43 -10.00
C LEU A 61 -5.02 30.36 -10.82
N VAL A 62 -4.92 29.13 -10.29
CA VAL A 62 -4.28 28.00 -10.98
C VAL A 62 -5.05 27.61 -12.24
N GLU A 63 -6.37 27.49 -12.18
CA GLU A 63 -7.22 27.20 -13.34
C GLU A 63 -7.03 28.25 -14.44
N SER A 64 -6.99 29.54 -14.08
CA SER A 64 -6.72 30.61 -15.04
C SER A 64 -5.34 30.50 -15.68
N TYR A 65 -4.33 30.04 -14.94
CA TYR A 65 -2.99 29.83 -15.47
C TYR A 65 -2.93 28.62 -16.41
N LEU A 66 -3.65 27.55 -16.08
CA LEU A 66 -3.67 26.29 -16.83
C LEU A 66 -4.55 26.32 -18.08
N ALA A 67 -5.39 27.35 -18.27
CA ALA A 67 -6.29 27.49 -19.43
C ALA A 67 -5.59 27.68 -20.80
N GLY A 68 -4.26 27.54 -20.87
CA GLY A 68 -3.48 27.66 -22.10
C GLY A 68 -3.52 26.39 -22.97
N SER A 69 -3.46 26.56 -24.30
CA SER A 69 -3.52 25.47 -25.28
C SER A 69 -2.38 24.43 -25.16
N GLU A 70 -1.27 24.79 -24.50
CA GLU A 70 -0.17 23.85 -24.24
C GLU A 70 -0.57 22.77 -23.23
N ILE A 71 -1.39 23.10 -22.23
CA ILE A 71 -1.89 22.15 -21.22
C ILE A 71 -2.86 21.16 -21.85
N GLU A 72 -3.78 21.63 -22.69
CA GLU A 72 -4.70 20.76 -23.43
C GLU A 72 -3.93 19.75 -24.31
N ASN A 73 -2.85 20.19 -24.96
CA ASN A 73 -2.02 19.30 -25.76
C ASN A 73 -1.27 18.26 -24.91
N ILE A 74 -0.76 18.66 -23.74
CA ILE A 74 -0.14 17.73 -22.79
C ILE A 74 -1.16 16.71 -22.29
N GLN A 75 -2.35 17.17 -21.87
CA GLN A 75 -3.44 16.31 -21.45
C GLN A 75 -3.77 15.27 -22.51
N LYS A 76 -3.92 15.70 -23.78
CA LYS A 76 -4.18 14.78 -24.89
C LYS A 76 -3.07 13.73 -25.06
N ILE A 77 -1.81 14.14 -25.02
CA ILE A 77 -0.66 13.21 -25.13
C ILE A 77 -0.69 12.20 -23.99
N LEU A 78 -0.97 12.65 -22.76
CA LEU A 78 -1.06 11.77 -21.60
C LEU A 78 -2.25 10.82 -21.72
N THR A 79 -3.44 11.31 -22.08
CA THR A 79 -4.62 10.47 -22.31
C THR A 79 -4.32 9.40 -23.35
N GLU A 80 -3.77 9.76 -24.52
CA GLU A 80 -3.40 8.79 -25.55
C GLU A 80 -2.37 7.76 -25.06
N ALA A 81 -1.41 8.17 -24.23
CA ALA A 81 -0.40 7.28 -23.67
C ALA A 81 -0.96 6.32 -22.59
N TYR A 82 -1.96 6.75 -21.82
CA TYR A 82 -2.57 5.96 -20.75
C TYR A 82 -3.80 5.16 -21.19
N SER A 83 -4.34 5.39 -22.39
CA SER A 83 -5.51 4.66 -22.92
C SER A 83 -5.23 3.23 -23.39
N SER A 84 -4.33 2.52 -22.71
CA SER A 84 -4.06 1.11 -22.97
C SER A 84 -4.88 0.21 -22.07
N GLU A 85 -5.37 -0.89 -22.64
CA GLU A 85 -6.05 -1.93 -21.89
C GLU A 85 -5.13 -2.55 -20.82
N TYR A 86 -5.65 -2.72 -19.62
CA TYR A 86 -4.95 -3.24 -18.47
C TYR A 86 -5.58 -4.55 -17.99
N TYR A 87 -4.70 -5.53 -17.71
CA TYR A 87 -5.02 -6.77 -17.03
C TYR A 87 -4.06 -6.97 -15.87
N SER A 88 -4.58 -7.23 -14.67
CA SER A 88 -3.74 -7.67 -13.55
C SER A 88 -3.08 -9.03 -13.84
N LEU A 89 -1.96 -9.32 -13.16
CA LEU A 89 -1.24 -10.60 -13.30
C LEU A 89 -2.12 -11.84 -13.06
N ALA A 90 -3.14 -11.71 -12.20
CA ALA A 90 -4.11 -12.77 -11.95
C ALA A 90 -4.85 -13.23 -13.22
N TYR A 91 -4.99 -12.38 -14.23
CA TYR A 91 -5.56 -12.76 -15.52
C TYR A 91 -4.73 -13.86 -16.22
N PHE A 92 -3.42 -13.78 -16.13
CA PHE A 92 -2.50 -14.72 -16.77
C PHE A 92 -2.27 -16.01 -15.96
N ASN A 93 -2.71 -16.04 -14.69
CA ASN A 93 -2.69 -17.26 -13.88
C ASN A 93 -3.91 -18.15 -14.20
N PRO A 94 -3.74 -19.37 -14.74
CA PRO A 94 -4.85 -20.27 -15.08
C PRO A 94 -5.66 -20.75 -13.87
N GLU A 95 -5.07 -20.73 -12.67
CA GLU A 95 -5.75 -21.13 -11.43
C GLU A 95 -6.58 -19.99 -10.82
N SER A 96 -6.32 -18.74 -11.24
CA SER A 96 -7.08 -17.59 -10.75
C SER A 96 -8.41 -17.48 -11.48
N GLU A 97 -9.50 -17.47 -10.70
CA GLU A 97 -10.86 -17.26 -11.20
C GLU A 97 -11.24 -15.78 -11.33
N TYR A 98 -10.47 -14.88 -10.73
CA TYR A 98 -10.78 -13.45 -10.68
C TYR A 98 -9.56 -12.61 -11.04
N TYR A 99 -9.80 -11.39 -11.54
CA TYR A 99 -8.74 -10.46 -11.95
C TYR A 99 -9.27 -9.02 -12.04
N PHE A 100 -8.35 -8.05 -12.04
CA PHE A 100 -8.68 -6.65 -12.36
C PHE A 100 -8.49 -6.35 -13.84
N TYR A 101 -9.40 -5.54 -14.38
CA TYR A 101 -9.45 -5.12 -15.78
C TYR A 101 -9.73 -3.62 -15.91
N ASN A 102 -9.13 -2.95 -16.89
CA ASN A 102 -9.57 -1.63 -17.33
C ASN A 102 -9.34 -1.51 -18.84
N SER A 103 -10.30 -0.92 -19.56
CA SER A 103 -10.23 -0.74 -21.01
C SER A 103 -9.20 0.31 -21.46
N GLY A 104 -8.68 1.10 -20.53
CA GLY A 104 -7.90 2.32 -20.77
C GLY A 104 -8.76 3.59 -20.88
N ALA A 105 -10.10 3.46 -20.84
CA ALA A 105 -11.02 4.59 -20.97
C ALA A 105 -11.76 4.95 -19.68
N GLU A 106 -11.71 4.08 -18.68
CA GLU A 106 -12.42 4.24 -17.41
C GLU A 106 -11.46 4.71 -16.31
N GLU A 107 -11.98 5.45 -15.33
CA GLU A 107 -11.18 5.94 -14.18
C GLU A 107 -10.77 4.78 -13.26
N HIS A 108 -11.66 3.80 -13.06
CA HIS A 108 -11.47 2.72 -12.09
C HIS A 108 -11.36 1.35 -12.76
N HIS A 109 -10.50 0.50 -12.19
CA HIS A 109 -10.44 -0.91 -12.56
C HIS A 109 -11.71 -1.66 -12.15
N LEU A 110 -12.23 -2.48 -13.06
CA LEU A 110 -13.27 -3.48 -12.80
C LEU A 110 -12.66 -4.70 -12.11
N TYR A 111 -13.40 -5.31 -11.19
CA TYR A 111 -13.08 -6.64 -10.67
C TYR A 111 -13.92 -7.68 -11.39
N MET A 112 -13.25 -8.57 -12.11
CA MET A 112 -13.83 -9.51 -13.07
C MET A 112 -13.73 -10.95 -12.56
N LYS A 113 -14.68 -11.79 -12.98
CA LYS A 113 -14.64 -13.25 -12.86
C LYS A 113 -14.44 -13.87 -14.24
N LYS A 114 -13.47 -14.78 -14.36
CA LYS A 114 -13.19 -15.52 -15.59
C LYS A 114 -14.28 -16.55 -15.90
N GLY A 115 -14.58 -16.73 -17.18
CA GLY A 115 -15.52 -17.75 -17.65
C GLY A 115 -15.42 -18.00 -19.16
N GLU A 116 -16.45 -18.63 -19.75
CA GLU A 116 -16.63 -18.62 -21.21
C GLU A 116 -16.81 -17.18 -21.73
N GLU A 117 -17.52 -16.38 -20.94
CA GLU A 117 -17.60 -14.94 -21.02
C GLU A 117 -17.29 -14.38 -19.63
N ASP A 118 -16.37 -13.43 -19.57
CA ASP A 118 -15.97 -12.82 -18.30
C ASP A 118 -17.08 -11.92 -17.76
N LYS A 119 -17.24 -11.91 -16.44
CA LYS A 119 -18.33 -11.20 -15.75
C LYS A 119 -17.80 -10.15 -14.80
N VAL A 120 -18.38 -8.96 -14.86
CA VAL A 120 -18.11 -7.90 -13.90
C VAL A 120 -18.71 -8.29 -12.54
N ILE A 121 -17.88 -8.30 -11.50
CA ILE A 121 -18.27 -8.56 -10.11
C ILE A 121 -18.36 -7.26 -9.33
N LEU A 122 -17.38 -6.36 -9.49
CA LEU A 122 -17.41 -5.01 -8.94
C LEU A 122 -17.06 -4.01 -10.04
N ASP A 123 -17.87 -2.95 -10.11
CA ASP A 123 -17.65 -1.81 -11.01
C ASP A 123 -17.66 -0.52 -10.19
N PRO A 124 -16.47 0.00 -9.82
CA PRO A 124 -16.36 1.22 -9.03
C PRO A 124 -16.75 2.50 -9.79
N ASN A 125 -16.72 2.49 -11.12
CA ASN A 125 -17.02 3.67 -11.95
C ASN A 125 -18.44 4.20 -11.74
N ASN A 126 -19.34 3.34 -11.23
CA ASN A 126 -20.74 3.66 -10.98
C ASN A 126 -21.09 3.81 -9.49
N TRP A 127 -20.09 3.95 -8.59
CA TRP A 127 -20.34 4.05 -7.15
C TRP A 127 -20.63 5.47 -6.67
N SER A 128 -20.07 6.49 -7.31
CA SER A 128 -20.38 7.90 -7.04
C SER A 128 -20.37 8.74 -8.32
N ASP A 129 -21.18 9.80 -8.35
CA ASP A 129 -21.32 10.69 -9.51
C ASP A 129 -20.02 11.45 -9.83
N ASP A 130 -19.20 11.72 -8.80
CA ASP A 130 -17.91 12.37 -8.87
C ASP A 130 -16.73 11.40 -9.01
N GLN A 131 -17.00 10.08 -9.04
CA GLN A 131 -16.02 9.00 -9.17
C GLN A 131 -14.92 9.00 -8.09
N THR A 132 -15.18 9.57 -6.91
CA THR A 132 -14.24 9.57 -5.78
C THR A 132 -14.23 8.25 -4.99
N LEU A 133 -15.26 7.40 -5.16
CA LEU A 133 -15.31 6.09 -4.51
C LEU A 133 -14.41 5.09 -5.23
N ASN A 134 -13.37 4.65 -4.53
CA ASN A 134 -12.36 3.73 -5.06
C ASN A 134 -12.46 2.35 -4.39
N LEU A 135 -12.24 1.30 -5.18
CA LEU A 135 -12.01 -0.05 -4.69
C LEU A 135 -10.53 -0.20 -4.28
N ASP A 136 -10.30 -0.55 -3.01
CA ASP A 136 -8.95 -0.61 -2.43
C ASP A 136 -8.43 -2.06 -2.35
N LYS A 137 -9.14 -2.95 -1.66
CA LYS A 137 -8.77 -4.37 -1.54
C LYS A 137 -9.96 -5.27 -1.79
N VAL A 138 -9.66 -6.50 -2.23
CA VAL A 138 -10.60 -7.60 -2.40
C VAL A 138 -10.05 -8.85 -1.71
N SER A 139 -10.92 -9.60 -1.05
CA SER A 139 -10.55 -10.86 -0.38
C SER A 139 -11.71 -11.84 -0.45
N ILE A 140 -11.49 -12.97 -1.11
CA ILE A 140 -12.49 -14.03 -1.29
C ILE A 140 -12.42 -14.99 -0.11
N SER A 141 -13.58 -15.39 0.40
CA SER A 141 -13.68 -16.35 1.49
C SER A 141 -13.17 -17.74 1.07
N PRO A 142 -12.65 -18.57 2.01
CA PRO A 142 -12.15 -19.90 1.71
C PRO A 142 -13.14 -20.81 0.95
N ASN A 143 -14.43 -20.70 1.27
CA ASN A 143 -15.49 -21.44 0.58
C ASN A 143 -15.92 -20.83 -0.77
N LYS A 144 -15.29 -19.73 -1.20
CA LYS A 144 -15.55 -18.97 -2.44
C LYS A 144 -16.97 -18.42 -2.60
N LYS A 145 -17.75 -18.34 -1.51
CA LYS A 145 -19.12 -17.83 -1.52
C LYS A 145 -19.20 -16.33 -1.28
N TYR A 146 -18.23 -15.75 -0.59
CA TYR A 146 -18.25 -14.35 -0.20
C TYR A 146 -17.01 -13.62 -0.69
N LEU A 147 -17.21 -12.38 -1.11
CA LEU A 147 -16.15 -11.41 -1.41
C LEU A 147 -16.28 -10.26 -0.42
N ALA A 148 -15.27 -10.08 0.41
CA ALA A 148 -15.09 -8.86 1.18
C ALA A 148 -14.26 -7.88 0.36
N TYR A 149 -14.68 -6.62 0.30
CA TYR A 149 -13.96 -5.58 -0.43
C TYR A 149 -13.97 -4.25 0.34
N SER A 150 -12.85 -3.53 0.34
CA SER A 150 -12.72 -2.23 0.97
C SER A 150 -12.96 -1.11 -0.04
N VAL A 151 -13.72 -0.10 0.40
CA VAL A 151 -14.01 1.12 -0.35
C VAL A 151 -13.40 2.31 0.40
N THR A 152 -12.80 3.25 -0.34
CA THR A 152 -12.40 4.57 0.15
C THR A 152 -13.09 5.68 -0.63
N ASP A 153 -13.19 6.86 -0.03
CA ASP A 153 -13.76 8.07 -0.62
C ASP A 153 -12.73 9.20 -0.58
N GLY A 154 -12.48 9.85 -1.72
CA GLY A 154 -11.64 11.05 -1.80
C GLY A 154 -10.18 10.83 -1.39
N GLY A 155 -9.68 9.59 -1.43
CA GLY A 155 -8.28 9.27 -1.17
C GLY A 155 -7.86 9.33 0.31
N VAL A 156 -8.80 9.45 1.25
CA VAL A 156 -8.48 9.36 2.69
C VAL A 156 -8.09 7.93 3.05
N ASP A 157 -7.29 7.74 4.11
CA ASP A 157 -6.84 6.39 4.52
C ASP A 157 -7.93 5.51 5.15
N TRP A 158 -9.08 6.10 5.50
CA TRP A 158 -10.20 5.35 6.06
C TRP A 158 -10.85 4.46 4.99
N ARG A 159 -11.28 3.28 5.42
CA ARG A 159 -11.94 2.28 4.58
C ARG A 159 -13.26 1.85 5.21
N THR A 160 -14.19 1.47 4.35
CA THR A 160 -15.37 0.68 4.69
C THR A 160 -15.28 -0.67 4.00
N ILE A 161 -15.27 -1.78 4.75
CA ILE A 161 -15.36 -3.11 4.16
C ILE A 161 -16.84 -3.47 3.96
N LYS A 162 -17.16 -3.92 2.75
CA LYS A 162 -18.49 -4.44 2.36
C LYS A 162 -18.36 -5.90 1.93
N ILE A 163 -19.46 -6.64 1.99
CA ILE A 163 -19.49 -8.07 1.65
C ILE A 163 -20.47 -8.30 0.51
N LEU A 164 -20.04 -9.05 -0.50
CA LEU A 164 -20.83 -9.52 -1.63
C LEU A 164 -20.97 -11.04 -1.58
N ASN A 165 -22.18 -11.57 -1.73
CA ASN A 165 -22.39 -12.98 -1.99
C ASN A 165 -22.13 -13.27 -3.48
N LEU A 166 -21.12 -14.09 -3.77
CA LEU A 166 -20.67 -14.42 -5.13
C LEU A 166 -21.61 -15.38 -5.88
N GLU A 167 -22.51 -16.08 -5.17
CA GLU A 167 -23.52 -16.96 -5.79
C GLU A 167 -24.73 -16.14 -6.27
N THR A 168 -25.20 -15.19 -5.47
CA THR A 168 -26.39 -14.37 -5.79
C THR A 168 -26.06 -13.03 -6.42
N ASN A 169 -24.80 -12.59 -6.33
CA ASN A 169 -24.34 -11.25 -6.67
C ASN A 169 -25.04 -10.13 -5.87
N GLU A 170 -25.47 -10.44 -4.65
CA GLU A 170 -26.13 -9.49 -3.74
C GLU A 170 -25.18 -9.06 -2.63
N LYS A 171 -25.20 -7.77 -2.30
CA LYS A 171 -24.46 -7.22 -1.17
C LYS A 171 -25.17 -7.61 0.13
N LEU A 172 -24.41 -8.04 1.13
CA LEU A 172 -24.96 -8.20 2.48
C LEU A 172 -25.19 -6.82 3.10
N ASP A 173 -26.23 -6.71 3.93
CA ASP A 173 -26.51 -5.52 4.73
C ASP A 173 -25.58 -5.46 5.96
N LEU A 174 -24.28 -5.35 5.69
CA LEU A 174 -23.21 -5.28 6.68
C LEU A 174 -22.08 -4.41 6.13
N GLU A 175 -21.74 -3.37 6.88
CA GLU A 175 -20.61 -2.50 6.61
C GLU A 175 -19.71 -2.44 7.84
N ILE A 176 -18.40 -2.61 7.62
CA ILE A 176 -17.37 -2.52 8.65
C ILE A 176 -16.61 -1.23 8.43
N THR A 177 -16.72 -0.30 9.37
CA THR A 177 -16.14 1.05 9.30
C THR A 177 -14.93 1.21 10.23
N GLU A 178 -14.30 2.37 10.15
CA GLU A 178 -13.09 2.71 10.92
C GLU A 178 -11.91 1.76 10.65
N VAL A 179 -11.89 1.17 9.45
CA VAL A 179 -10.80 0.34 8.97
C VAL A 179 -9.73 1.25 8.39
N LYS A 180 -8.47 1.03 8.76
CA LYS A 180 -7.32 1.78 8.25
C LYS A 180 -6.08 0.91 8.39
N PHE A 181 -5.18 0.95 7.41
CA PHE A 181 -3.95 0.13 7.37
C PHE A 181 -4.22 -1.35 7.72
N SER A 182 -5.11 -1.97 6.97
CA SER A 182 -5.63 -3.32 7.26
C SER A 182 -5.63 -4.20 6.02
N ASP A 183 -5.34 -5.48 6.21
CA ASP A 183 -5.75 -6.55 5.30
C ASP A 183 -7.14 -7.10 5.69
N ILE A 184 -7.65 -8.05 4.90
CA ILE A 184 -8.90 -8.77 5.17
C ILE A 184 -8.58 -10.26 5.21
N ALA A 185 -8.27 -10.78 6.40
CA ALA A 185 -7.90 -12.16 6.60
C ALA A 185 -9.13 -13.00 6.96
N TRP A 186 -9.64 -13.82 6.04
CA TRP A 186 -10.78 -14.67 6.32
C TRP A 186 -10.45 -15.77 7.34
N LYS A 187 -11.42 -16.08 8.20
CA LYS A 187 -11.41 -17.33 8.96
C LYS A 187 -11.74 -18.49 8.02
N ASP A 188 -11.10 -19.64 8.25
CA ASP A 188 -11.22 -20.85 7.41
C ASP A 188 -12.65 -21.29 7.12
N ASP A 189 -13.54 -21.22 8.11
CA ASP A 189 -14.94 -21.62 7.95
C ASP A 189 -15.79 -20.57 7.21
N SER A 190 -15.17 -19.48 6.76
CA SER A 190 -15.80 -18.38 6.04
C SER A 190 -16.91 -17.67 6.85
N SER A 191 -16.93 -17.83 8.18
CA SER A 191 -17.92 -17.18 9.05
C SER A 191 -17.67 -15.68 9.25
N GLY A 192 -16.47 -15.22 8.90
CA GLY A 192 -16.03 -13.86 9.14
C GLY A 192 -14.57 -13.64 8.78
N PHE A 193 -14.06 -12.44 9.04
CA PHE A 193 -12.69 -12.05 8.76
C PHE A 193 -12.09 -11.19 9.86
N TYR A 194 -10.76 -11.19 9.93
CA TYR A 194 -9.96 -10.37 10.81
C TYR A 194 -9.45 -9.14 10.06
N TYR A 195 -9.47 -8.00 10.73
CA TYR A 195 -9.08 -6.70 10.16
C TYR A 195 -8.58 -5.77 11.28
N ASN A 196 -7.69 -4.84 10.92
CA ASN A 196 -7.19 -3.78 11.78
C ASN A 196 -8.16 -2.59 11.77
N LYS A 197 -8.47 -2.09 12.97
CA LYS A 197 -9.46 -1.04 13.22
C LYS A 197 -8.85 0.00 14.16
N TYR A 198 -9.23 1.25 13.97
CA TYR A 198 -8.91 2.34 14.89
C TYR A 198 -10.16 2.84 15.60
N PRO A 199 -10.03 3.47 16.77
CA PRO A 199 -11.14 4.18 17.39
C PRO A 199 -11.72 5.22 16.42
N LYS A 200 -13.05 5.36 16.45
CA LYS A 200 -13.74 6.34 15.63
C LYS A 200 -13.26 7.76 15.99
N PRO A 201 -12.71 8.53 15.03
CA PRO A 201 -12.30 9.89 15.30
C PRO A 201 -13.53 10.78 15.54
N LEU A 202 -13.29 11.92 16.19
CA LEU A 202 -14.31 12.97 16.26
C LEU A 202 -14.62 13.47 14.84
N PRO A 203 -15.89 13.68 14.47
CA PRO A 203 -16.26 14.11 13.11
C PRO A 203 -15.45 15.31 12.60
N GLU A 204 -15.30 16.34 13.45
CA GLU A 204 -14.58 17.59 13.16
C GLU A 204 -13.06 17.43 12.99
N ASN A 205 -12.49 16.29 13.38
CA ASN A 205 -11.06 16.00 13.26
C ASN A 205 -10.80 14.71 12.47
N ARG A 206 -11.77 14.21 11.70
CA ARG A 206 -11.68 12.90 11.04
C ARG A 206 -10.43 12.75 10.16
N LEU A 207 -9.96 13.84 9.55
CA LEU A 207 -8.80 13.86 8.65
C LEU A 207 -7.49 14.29 9.34
N SER A 208 -7.56 14.91 10.51
CA SER A 208 -6.39 15.47 11.22
C SER A 208 -6.05 14.75 12.53
N GLN A 209 -6.99 13.97 13.08
CA GLN A 209 -6.79 13.24 14.32
C GLN A 209 -5.73 12.14 14.13
N GLN A 210 -4.74 12.14 15.04
CA GLN A 210 -3.72 11.09 15.09
C GLN A 210 -4.38 9.71 15.29
N SER A 211 -3.93 8.74 14.51
CA SER A 211 -4.44 7.37 14.54
C SER A 211 -3.68 6.57 15.60
N TYR A 212 -4.29 6.39 16.77
CA TYR A 212 -3.76 5.58 17.88
C TYR A 212 -4.73 4.47 18.27
N ASP A 213 -4.25 3.57 19.13
CA ASP A 213 -5.02 2.47 19.72
C ASP A 213 -5.60 1.51 18.67
N ALA A 214 -4.80 1.21 17.65
CA ALA A 214 -5.17 0.22 16.66
C ALA A 214 -5.39 -1.15 17.33
N ALA A 215 -6.29 -1.94 16.77
CA ALA A 215 -6.45 -3.33 17.17
C ALA A 215 -7.06 -4.17 16.04
N ILE A 216 -6.75 -5.46 16.07
CA ILE A 216 -7.37 -6.46 15.22
C ILE A 216 -8.70 -6.85 15.82
N TYR A 217 -9.75 -6.77 15.00
CA TYR A 217 -11.09 -7.27 15.30
C TYR A 217 -11.43 -8.43 14.38
N PHE A 218 -12.30 -9.32 14.84
CA PHE A 218 -13.00 -10.31 14.03
C PHE A 218 -14.43 -9.85 13.78
N ALA A 219 -14.85 -9.76 12.52
CA ALA A 219 -16.23 -9.48 12.12
C ALA A 219 -16.92 -10.77 11.66
N ASP A 220 -17.98 -11.18 12.36
CA ASP A 220 -18.82 -12.32 11.96
C ASP A 220 -19.90 -11.88 10.98
N ILE A 221 -19.81 -12.32 9.72
CA ILE A 221 -20.71 -11.86 8.66
C ILE A 221 -22.15 -12.39 8.78
N ARG A 222 -22.39 -13.38 9.66
CA ARG A 222 -23.72 -13.96 9.89
C ARG A 222 -24.51 -13.18 10.93
N THR A 223 -23.81 -12.51 11.84
CA THR A 223 -24.42 -11.79 12.97
C THR A 223 -24.18 -10.29 12.93
N GLY A 224 -23.14 -9.83 12.22
CA GLY A 224 -22.67 -8.46 12.24
C GLY A 224 -21.88 -8.09 13.50
N GLU A 225 -21.62 -9.04 14.41
CA GLU A 225 -20.83 -8.78 15.62
C GLU A 225 -19.34 -8.59 15.29
N GLU A 226 -18.75 -7.54 15.84
CA GLU A 226 -17.30 -7.30 15.85
C GLU A 226 -16.73 -7.63 17.24
N LYS A 227 -15.67 -8.43 17.30
CA LYS A 227 -15.01 -8.83 18.56
C LYS A 227 -13.53 -8.50 18.51
N LEU A 228 -13.01 -7.89 19.57
CA LEU A 228 -11.56 -7.68 19.72
C LEU A 228 -10.86 -9.04 19.66
N PHE A 229 -9.87 -9.15 18.79
CA PHE A 229 -9.02 -10.34 18.66
C PHE A 229 -7.65 -10.11 19.31
N TYR A 230 -6.96 -9.03 18.93
CA TYR A 230 -5.64 -8.70 19.46
C TYR A 230 -5.35 -7.20 19.33
N GLY A 231 -4.65 -6.59 20.29
CA GLY A 231 -4.23 -5.18 20.23
C GLY A 231 -4.60 -4.39 21.48
N GLN A 232 -4.61 -3.06 21.37
CA GLN A 232 -4.80 -2.13 22.50
C GLN A 232 -3.77 -2.29 23.63
N ILE A 233 -2.56 -2.75 23.30
CA ILE A 233 -1.46 -2.96 24.26
C ILE A 233 -0.60 -1.70 24.34
N ASN A 234 -0.30 -1.09 23.19
CA ASN A 234 0.42 0.16 23.07
C ASN A 234 -0.34 1.07 22.07
N PRO A 235 -0.67 2.32 22.45
CA PRO A 235 -1.41 3.24 21.59
C PRO A 235 -0.75 3.52 20.24
N GLU A 236 0.58 3.47 20.15
CA GLU A 236 1.32 3.77 18.93
C GLU A 236 1.47 2.56 18.00
N GLN A 237 1.07 1.37 18.45
CA GLN A 237 1.24 0.16 17.65
C GLN A 237 0.09 -0.06 16.68
N ASN A 238 0.44 -0.56 15.50
CA ASN A 238 -0.49 -1.13 14.54
C ASN A 238 -0.18 -2.62 14.33
N TYR A 239 -1.16 -3.33 13.77
CA TYR A 239 -1.11 -4.78 13.71
C TYR A 239 -1.61 -5.29 12.36
N THR A 240 -0.97 -6.36 11.87
CA THR A 240 -1.48 -7.15 10.75
C THR A 240 -1.44 -8.61 11.14
N VAL A 241 -2.54 -9.33 10.96
CA VAL A 241 -2.64 -10.76 11.26
C VAL A 241 -2.58 -11.60 9.99
N SER A 242 -1.88 -12.71 10.07
CA SER A 242 -1.84 -13.77 9.07
C SER A 242 -1.99 -15.13 9.77
N PHE A 243 -2.48 -16.12 9.03
CA PHE A 243 -2.64 -17.49 9.51
C PHE A 243 -1.77 -18.43 8.68
N ILE A 244 -0.84 -19.11 9.34
CA ILE A 244 0.22 -19.88 8.70
C ILE A 244 -0.08 -21.38 8.76
N GLY A 245 0.16 -22.06 7.63
CA GLY A 245 0.04 -23.51 7.51
C GLY A 245 -1.40 -24.03 7.54
N GLU A 246 -1.53 -25.35 7.55
CA GLU A 246 -2.82 -26.04 7.66
C GLU A 246 -3.45 -25.85 9.05
N ASP A 247 -2.62 -25.82 10.10
CA ASP A 247 -3.05 -25.64 11.49
C ASP A 247 -3.43 -24.18 11.84
N LYS A 248 -3.27 -23.24 10.89
CA LYS A 248 -3.62 -21.81 11.04
C LYS A 248 -3.00 -21.15 12.27
N LYS A 249 -1.71 -21.38 12.45
CA LYS A 249 -0.92 -20.71 13.48
C LYS A 249 -0.96 -19.20 13.26
N ILE A 250 -1.09 -18.45 14.34
CA ILE A 250 -1.26 -17.00 14.29
C ILE A 250 0.12 -16.36 14.09
N LEU A 251 0.24 -15.49 13.09
CA LEU A 251 1.39 -14.62 12.89
C LEU A 251 0.90 -13.17 12.93
N ILE A 252 1.43 -12.35 13.85
CA ILE A 252 1.07 -10.93 13.96
C ILE A 252 2.30 -10.08 13.70
N LYS A 253 2.28 -9.27 12.64
CA LYS A 253 3.22 -8.16 12.46
C LYS A 253 2.81 -7.01 13.37
N VAL A 254 3.76 -6.46 14.10
CA VAL A 254 3.58 -5.26 14.93
C VAL A 254 4.54 -4.18 14.45
N ILE A 255 4.01 -3.00 14.12
CA ILE A 255 4.80 -1.79 13.81
C ILE A 255 4.45 -0.74 14.85
N THR A 256 5.44 0.07 15.26
CA THR A 256 5.23 1.20 16.20
C THR A 256 5.35 2.51 15.43
N GLY A 257 4.30 3.33 15.42
CA GLY A 257 4.26 4.57 14.66
C GLY A 257 4.36 4.33 13.15
N SER A 258 5.28 5.04 12.51
CA SER A 258 5.61 4.92 11.09
C SER A 258 7.05 4.43 10.86
N GLU A 259 7.65 3.81 11.89
CA GLU A 259 9.02 3.29 11.81
C GLU A 259 9.10 2.08 10.88
N GLU A 260 10.27 1.84 10.31
CA GLU A 260 10.50 0.66 9.49
C GLU A 260 10.69 -0.60 10.35
N GLU A 261 11.32 -0.42 11.51
CA GLU A 261 11.55 -1.45 12.49
C GLU A 261 10.23 -2.00 13.01
N ASN A 262 10.18 -3.32 13.09
CA ASN A 262 8.99 -4.03 13.45
C ASN A 262 9.34 -5.33 14.14
N PHE A 263 8.33 -6.09 14.55
CA PHE A 263 8.53 -7.44 15.04
C PHE A 263 7.32 -8.31 14.77
N TYR A 264 7.53 -9.62 14.86
CA TYR A 264 6.51 -10.62 14.67
C TYR A 264 6.28 -11.41 15.96
N LEU A 265 5.01 -11.60 16.27
CA LEU A 265 4.55 -12.57 17.27
C LEU A 265 4.03 -13.80 16.54
N PHE A 266 4.30 -14.99 17.09
CA PHE A 266 3.82 -16.25 16.54
C PHE A 266 3.35 -17.20 17.64
N GLY A 267 2.32 -17.99 17.36
CA GLY A 267 1.78 -18.95 18.31
C GLY A 267 0.58 -19.71 17.76
N ASP A 268 0.24 -20.83 18.41
CA ASP A 268 -0.93 -21.64 18.05
C ASP A 268 -2.25 -20.98 18.50
N SER A 269 -2.19 -20.10 19.52
CA SER A 269 -3.31 -19.34 20.05
C SER A 269 -2.84 -18.00 20.59
N LEU A 270 -3.78 -17.12 20.96
CA LEU A 270 -3.45 -15.81 21.53
C LEU A 270 -2.67 -15.94 22.85
N GLU A 271 -2.89 -17.00 23.61
CA GLU A 271 -2.24 -17.29 24.89
C GLU A 271 -0.80 -17.78 24.72
N THR A 272 -0.43 -18.27 23.53
CA THR A 272 0.90 -18.80 23.22
C THR A 272 1.70 -17.89 22.29
N LEU A 273 1.18 -16.71 21.96
CA LEU A 273 1.91 -15.71 21.16
C LEU A 273 3.18 -15.28 21.87
N GLU A 274 4.32 -15.45 21.19
CA GLU A 274 5.61 -14.95 21.63
C GLU A 274 6.39 -14.28 20.49
N PRO A 275 7.29 -13.32 20.79
CA PRO A 275 8.13 -12.71 19.79
C PRO A 275 9.08 -13.73 19.17
N ILE A 276 9.04 -13.83 17.84
CA ILE A 276 9.94 -14.71 17.07
C ILE A 276 11.04 -13.93 16.33
N THR A 277 10.92 -12.61 16.28
CA THR A 277 11.95 -11.68 15.78
C THR A 277 12.37 -10.73 16.91
N PRO A 278 13.58 -10.14 16.84
CA PRO A 278 13.97 -9.06 17.75
C PRO A 278 12.97 -7.89 17.71
N ILE A 279 12.58 -7.39 18.89
CA ILE A 279 11.60 -6.31 19.02
C ILE A 279 12.21 -4.98 18.58
N ASN A 280 11.72 -4.41 17.47
CA ASN A 280 12.09 -3.09 16.96
C ASN A 280 13.61 -2.85 16.86
N GLN A 281 14.39 -3.87 16.49
CA GLN A 281 15.84 -3.72 16.23
C GLN A 281 16.16 -3.62 14.75
N ALA A 282 15.26 -4.08 13.90
CA ALA A 282 15.41 -4.17 12.46
C ALA A 282 14.03 -4.31 11.81
N SER A 283 13.97 -4.14 10.50
CA SER A 283 12.81 -4.47 9.68
C SER A 283 12.79 -5.97 9.42
N PHE A 284 11.63 -6.60 9.64
CA PHE A 284 11.34 -7.94 9.16
C PHE A 284 10.13 -7.88 8.23
N ASN A 285 10.18 -8.59 7.12
CA ASN A 285 9.07 -8.71 6.18
C ASN A 285 8.85 -10.18 5.86
N TYR A 286 7.73 -10.73 6.35
CA TYR A 286 7.32 -12.10 6.08
C TYR A 286 7.11 -12.30 4.57
N VAL A 287 7.67 -13.37 4.03
CA VAL A 287 7.61 -13.68 2.58
C VAL A 287 6.98 -15.04 2.31
N HIS A 288 7.33 -16.05 3.10
CA HIS A 288 6.93 -17.44 2.84
C HIS A 288 7.00 -18.28 4.11
N ALA A 289 6.32 -19.43 4.10
CA ALA A 289 6.41 -20.44 5.14
C ALA A 289 6.50 -21.82 4.49
N ASP A 290 7.30 -22.70 5.08
CA ASP A 290 7.32 -24.14 4.76
C ASP A 290 7.09 -24.96 6.04
N ASP A 291 7.30 -26.27 5.97
CA ASP A 291 7.07 -27.19 7.09
C ASP A 291 7.98 -26.93 8.31
N ASP A 292 9.17 -26.36 8.12
CA ASP A 292 10.13 -26.16 9.20
C ASP A 292 10.17 -24.73 9.74
N GLY A 293 9.69 -23.72 9.00
CA GLY A 293 9.75 -22.35 9.48
C GLY A 293 9.21 -21.26 8.56
N LEU A 294 9.48 -20.02 8.97
CA LEU A 294 9.03 -18.78 8.34
C LEU A 294 10.21 -18.04 7.72
N PHE A 295 10.05 -17.59 6.48
CA PHE A 295 11.05 -16.82 5.77
C PHE A 295 10.76 -15.32 5.86
N PHE A 296 11.80 -14.55 6.17
CA PHE A 296 11.75 -13.10 6.28
C PHE A 296 12.88 -12.46 5.49
N ILE A 297 12.57 -11.36 4.81
CA ILE A 297 13.59 -10.40 4.39
C ILE A 297 13.84 -9.45 5.57
N THR A 298 15.10 -9.28 5.95
CA THR A 298 15.47 -8.43 7.09
C THR A 298 16.76 -7.66 6.87
N ASN A 299 16.85 -6.46 7.44
CA ASN A 299 18.08 -5.68 7.51
C ASN A 299 18.85 -5.86 8.84
N LEU A 300 18.47 -6.85 9.66
CA LEU A 300 19.21 -7.15 10.89
C LEU A 300 20.64 -7.57 10.56
N GLU A 301 21.60 -6.72 10.94
CA GLU A 301 23.04 -6.88 10.65
C GLU A 301 23.34 -7.02 9.14
N ALA A 302 22.49 -6.46 8.28
CA ALA A 302 22.62 -6.49 6.83
C ALA A 302 21.92 -5.28 6.20
N ASP A 303 22.63 -4.16 6.00
CA ASP A 303 22.06 -2.90 5.50
C ASP A 303 21.37 -3.05 4.12
N ASN A 304 21.87 -3.97 3.29
CA ASN A 304 21.30 -4.33 1.98
C ASN A 304 20.28 -5.47 2.04
N TYR A 305 19.83 -5.84 3.24
CA TYR A 305 18.91 -6.92 3.53
C TYR A 305 19.44 -8.31 3.13
N ARG A 306 18.92 -9.31 3.83
CA ARG A 306 19.16 -10.74 3.57
C ARG A 306 17.88 -11.53 3.75
N LEU A 307 17.85 -12.75 3.21
CA LEU A 307 16.76 -13.69 3.46
C LEU A 307 17.15 -14.62 4.61
N VAL A 308 16.34 -14.65 5.65
CA VAL A 308 16.50 -15.58 6.78
C VAL A 308 15.28 -16.48 6.93
N LYS A 309 15.48 -17.65 7.52
CA LYS A 309 14.44 -18.57 7.95
C LYS A 309 14.46 -18.64 9.48
N ILE A 310 13.30 -18.46 10.10
CA ILE A 310 13.10 -18.65 11.55
C ILE A 310 12.41 -20.00 11.74
N LEU A 311 13.10 -20.93 12.40
CA LEU A 311 12.65 -22.31 12.57
C LEU A 311 11.53 -22.41 13.61
N PHE A 312 10.52 -23.25 13.37
CA PHE A 312 9.43 -23.47 14.35
C PHE A 312 9.88 -24.20 15.61
N ALA A 313 10.98 -24.95 15.55
CA ALA A 313 11.44 -25.78 16.66
C ALA A 313 11.89 -24.97 17.88
N ASP A 314 12.57 -23.85 17.65
CA ASP A 314 13.24 -23.06 18.69
C ASP A 314 13.36 -21.56 18.34
N PHE A 315 12.73 -21.13 17.24
CA PHE A 315 12.85 -19.77 16.68
C PHE A 315 14.29 -19.34 16.40
N GLN A 316 15.19 -20.30 16.18
CA GLN A 316 16.52 -20.00 15.67
C GLN A 316 16.41 -19.39 14.26
N MET A 317 17.07 -18.25 14.08
CA MET A 317 17.25 -17.61 12.79
C MET A 317 18.43 -18.23 12.05
N VAL A 318 18.18 -18.67 10.82
CA VAL A 318 19.17 -19.25 9.90
C VAL A 318 19.21 -18.40 8.64
N GLU A 319 20.40 -17.99 8.23
CA GLU A 319 20.58 -17.29 6.96
C GLU A 319 20.35 -18.25 5.79
N VAL A 320 19.55 -17.81 4.81
CA VAL A 320 19.26 -18.56 3.58
C VAL A 320 19.96 -17.89 2.41
N VAL A 321 19.69 -16.61 2.17
CA VAL A 321 20.42 -15.82 1.17
C VAL A 321 21.15 -14.72 1.93
N SER A 322 22.48 -14.74 1.87
CA SER A 322 23.34 -13.73 2.50
C SER A 322 23.14 -12.35 1.89
N GLU A 323 23.51 -11.32 2.63
CA GLU A 323 23.59 -9.95 2.10
C GLU A 323 24.51 -9.88 0.87
N ASP A 324 24.14 -9.06 -0.11
CA ASP A 324 24.93 -8.71 -1.28
C ASP A 324 25.23 -7.19 -1.31
N ASN A 325 26.02 -6.72 -2.27
CA ASN A 325 26.21 -5.29 -2.51
C ASN A 325 24.96 -4.62 -3.10
N PHE A 326 24.05 -5.41 -3.67
CA PHE A 326 22.73 -4.93 -4.11
C PHE A 326 21.71 -5.11 -2.99
N ALA A 327 20.78 -4.16 -2.86
CA ALA A 327 19.73 -4.25 -1.85
C ALA A 327 18.66 -5.27 -2.25
N LEU A 328 18.46 -6.32 -1.45
CA LEU A 328 17.39 -7.29 -1.65
C LEU A 328 16.03 -6.62 -1.37
N LYS A 329 15.14 -6.60 -2.38
CA LYS A 329 13.80 -5.98 -2.28
C LYS A 329 12.67 -6.99 -2.20
N GLY A 330 12.84 -8.15 -2.82
CA GLY A 330 11.81 -9.18 -2.82
C GLY A 330 12.40 -10.56 -3.06
N VAL A 331 11.70 -11.57 -2.57
CA VAL A 331 11.96 -12.97 -2.89
C VAL A 331 10.63 -13.62 -3.21
N SER A 332 10.56 -14.31 -4.34
CA SER A 332 9.41 -15.15 -4.68
C SER A 332 9.80 -16.61 -4.61
N PHE A 333 8.95 -17.42 -3.99
CA PHE A 333 9.11 -18.87 -3.92
C PHE A 333 8.29 -19.50 -5.04
N VAL A 334 8.95 -20.15 -6.00
CA VAL A 334 8.31 -20.74 -7.18
C VAL A 334 8.89 -22.13 -7.45
N ASN A 335 8.09 -23.16 -7.22
CA ASN A 335 8.52 -24.56 -7.33
C ASN A 335 9.79 -24.83 -6.50
N ASP A 336 10.91 -25.11 -7.15
CA ASP A 336 12.20 -25.40 -6.51
C ASP A 336 13.13 -24.15 -6.43
N TYR A 337 12.62 -22.99 -6.84
CA TYR A 337 13.40 -21.76 -6.98
C TYR A 337 12.99 -20.69 -5.95
N LEU A 338 14.00 -20.03 -5.41
CA LEU A 338 13.87 -18.68 -4.86
C LEU A 338 14.30 -17.69 -5.95
N ILE A 339 13.42 -16.76 -6.28
CA ILE A 339 13.69 -15.71 -7.26
C ILE A 339 13.84 -14.41 -6.48
N ALA A 340 15.08 -13.96 -6.32
CA ALA A 340 15.42 -12.74 -5.61
C ALA A 340 15.45 -11.54 -6.57
N ASP A 341 14.75 -10.48 -6.19
CA ASP A 341 14.80 -9.17 -6.83
C ASP A 341 15.65 -8.23 -5.98
N TYR A 342 16.73 -7.74 -6.59
CA TYR A 342 17.68 -6.81 -6.00
C TYR A 342 17.59 -5.45 -6.68
N ILE A 343 18.00 -4.38 -6.01
CA ILE A 343 18.25 -3.08 -6.64
C ILE A 343 19.73 -2.74 -6.57
N ASP A 344 20.30 -2.41 -7.73
CA ASP A 344 21.65 -1.88 -7.85
C ASP A 344 21.67 -0.40 -7.46
N HIS A 345 22.28 -0.05 -6.33
CA HIS A 345 22.35 1.33 -5.84
C HIS A 345 23.07 2.29 -6.81
N ALA A 346 23.89 1.78 -7.73
CA ALA A 346 24.63 2.63 -8.66
C ALA A 346 23.77 3.19 -9.80
N ASP A 347 22.80 2.40 -10.29
CA ASP A 347 21.93 2.80 -11.41
C ASP A 347 20.42 2.60 -11.16
N MET A 348 20.04 2.20 -9.94
CA MET A 348 18.68 1.94 -9.47
C MET A 348 17.91 0.92 -10.32
N LYS A 349 18.63 0.03 -11.01
CA LYS A 349 18.01 -1.05 -11.81
C LYS A 349 17.78 -2.29 -10.98
N SER A 350 16.67 -2.96 -11.26
CA SER A 350 16.41 -4.29 -10.71
C SER A 350 17.43 -5.29 -11.23
N ALA A 351 17.79 -6.25 -10.39
CA ALA A 351 18.58 -7.41 -10.76
C ALA A 351 17.93 -8.68 -10.22
N ILE A 352 17.70 -9.64 -11.13
CA ILE A 352 17.04 -10.91 -10.79
C ILE A 352 18.09 -11.99 -10.65
N VAL A 353 18.06 -12.70 -9.51
CA VAL A 353 18.96 -13.80 -9.19
C VAL A 353 18.14 -15.01 -8.74
N PHE A 354 18.54 -16.20 -9.18
CA PHE A 354 17.87 -17.45 -8.82
C PHE A 354 18.70 -18.18 -7.76
N PHE A 355 18.04 -18.74 -6.76
CA PHE A 355 18.63 -19.64 -5.77
C PHE A 355 17.76 -20.91 -5.65
N ASN A 356 18.33 -21.99 -5.13
CA ASN A 356 17.52 -23.10 -4.62
C ASN A 356 17.03 -22.77 -3.19
N HIS A 357 16.18 -23.63 -2.61
CA HIS A 357 15.62 -23.40 -1.26
C HIS A 357 16.67 -23.44 -0.13
N SER A 358 17.87 -23.98 -0.38
CA SER A 358 18.98 -23.93 0.57
C SER A 358 19.80 -22.64 0.47
N GLY A 359 19.48 -21.75 -0.48
CA GLY A 359 20.19 -20.49 -0.69
C GLY A 359 21.42 -20.59 -1.59
N GLU A 360 21.62 -21.72 -2.25
CA GLU A 360 22.68 -21.83 -3.26
C GLU A 360 22.22 -21.13 -4.54
N GLN A 361 23.03 -20.20 -5.03
CA GLN A 361 22.74 -19.47 -6.27
C GLN A 361 22.77 -20.43 -7.46
N LEU A 362 21.79 -20.30 -8.34
CA LEU A 362 21.62 -21.10 -9.54
C LEU A 362 21.93 -20.29 -10.78
N ASP A 363 22.64 -20.90 -11.73
CA ASP A 363 22.84 -20.34 -13.07
C ASP A 363 21.63 -20.68 -13.97
N VAL A 364 20.66 -19.76 -14.01
CA VAL A 364 19.42 -19.92 -14.78
C VAL A 364 19.44 -19.01 -16.01
N THR A 365 19.39 -19.63 -17.19
CA THR A 365 19.18 -18.90 -18.44
C THR A 365 17.69 -18.71 -18.69
N LEU A 366 17.20 -17.49 -18.50
CA LEU A 366 15.81 -17.15 -18.87
C LEU A 366 15.60 -17.21 -20.41
N PRO A 367 14.46 -17.75 -20.88
CA PRO A 367 14.04 -17.64 -22.27
C PRO A 367 14.06 -16.21 -22.79
N GLU A 368 14.39 -16.03 -24.08
CA GLU A 368 14.48 -14.72 -24.72
C GLU A 368 13.17 -13.91 -24.62
N SER A 369 12.01 -14.60 -24.68
CA SER A 369 10.69 -14.00 -24.50
C SER A 369 10.47 -13.39 -23.12
N LEU A 370 11.09 -13.93 -22.07
CA LEU A 370 11.02 -13.39 -20.70
C LEU A 370 12.07 -12.30 -20.47
N ARG A 371 13.25 -12.41 -21.10
CA ARG A 371 14.27 -11.35 -21.05
C ARG A 371 13.78 -10.03 -21.67
N ALA A 372 12.96 -10.12 -22.72
CA ALA A 372 12.35 -8.97 -23.36
C ALA A 372 11.30 -8.25 -22.49
N LEU A 373 10.80 -8.88 -21.41
CA LEU A 373 9.90 -8.24 -20.43
C LEU A 373 10.67 -7.58 -19.28
N LEU A 374 11.95 -7.92 -19.11
CA LEU A 374 12.86 -7.35 -18.10
C LEU A 374 13.61 -6.12 -18.63
N VAL A 375 13.01 -5.33 -19.52
CA VAL A 375 13.65 -4.13 -20.07
C VAL A 375 13.97 -3.16 -18.93
N GLY A 376 15.25 -3.01 -18.61
CA GLY A 376 15.72 -2.20 -17.48
C GLY A 376 16.25 -3.01 -16.30
N SER A 377 16.06 -4.34 -16.28
CA SER A 377 16.58 -5.23 -15.23
C SER A 377 17.76 -6.07 -15.74
N LYS A 378 18.75 -6.34 -14.88
CA LYS A 378 19.87 -7.23 -15.18
C LYS A 378 19.53 -8.63 -14.67
N VAL A 379 19.49 -9.65 -15.52
CA VAL A 379 19.52 -11.04 -15.04
C VAL A 379 20.99 -11.35 -14.77
N LEU A 380 21.35 -11.45 -13.50
CA LEU A 380 22.73 -11.75 -13.13
C LEU A 380 22.94 -13.26 -13.17
N ALA A 381 23.49 -13.74 -14.28
CA ALA A 381 24.26 -14.98 -14.28
C ALA A 381 25.73 -14.58 -14.07
N MET A 382 26.41 -15.13 -13.06
CA MET A 382 27.79 -14.73 -12.80
C MET A 382 28.68 -15.14 -13.97
N THR A 383 29.44 -14.15 -14.46
CA THR A 383 30.79 -14.42 -14.97
C THR A 383 31.66 -14.72 -13.76
N GLN A 384 32.43 -15.82 -13.86
CA GLN A 384 33.31 -16.38 -12.82
C GLN A 384 34.25 -15.37 -12.16
#